data_AF-A0A7K1UL68-F1
#
_entry.id   AF-A0A7K1UL68-F1
#
_cell.length_a   1.000
_cell.length_b   1.000
_cell.length_c   1.000
_cell.angle_alpha   90.00
_cell.angle_beta   90.00
_cell.angle_gamma   90.00
#
_symmetry.space_group_name_H-M   'P 1'
#
loop_
_entity.id
_entity.type
_entity.pdbx_description
1 polymer ?
#
loop_
_entity_poly.entity_id
_entity_poly.type
_entity_poly.pdbx_seq_one_letter_code
_entity_poly.pdbx_strand_id
1 'polypeptide(L)'
;MFQTPTTPDTPESRPVPGLSHRFTGFILLAAGLLGFVPSFVLAVEKYWLLINPFYSPSCTLGETLSCVPVMTSWQAEVFGFPNPYLGIAGFAVIAATGAALLGRAQMSHWYWAGLQIGVTFGTLFVGWLMYQSLFRIQALCPYCMLVWAATFLSLWYVTVESASRWSRNWTGYGRRLAHVMIRRHDIAILAWFVLVGLLVNIAAFNFS
;
A
#
# COMPACT_ATOMS: atom_id res chain seq x y z
N MET A 1 1.39 -8.28 -64.43
CA MET A 1 0.63 -8.27 -63.17
C MET A 1 1.65 -8.40 -62.04
N PHE A 2 2.06 -7.28 -61.45
CA PHE A 2 3.09 -7.26 -60.41
C PHE A 2 2.45 -7.67 -59.08
N GLN A 3 2.93 -8.75 -58.47
CA GLN A 3 2.57 -9.12 -57.10
C GLN A 3 3.25 -8.13 -56.14
N THR A 4 2.46 -7.43 -55.34
CA THR A 4 2.96 -6.61 -54.23
C THR A 4 3.59 -7.54 -53.18
N PRO A 5 4.82 -7.29 -52.69
CA PRO A 5 5.40 -8.10 -51.63
C PRO A 5 4.55 -7.94 -50.37
N THR A 6 3.93 -9.02 -49.90
CA THR A 6 3.33 -9.06 -48.56
C THR A 6 4.46 -8.90 -47.55
N THR A 7 4.49 -7.75 -46.89
CA THR A 7 5.38 -7.52 -45.74
C THR A 7 5.06 -8.60 -44.71
N PRO A 8 6.05 -9.35 -44.17
CA PRO A 8 5.77 -10.32 -43.12
C PRO A 8 5.17 -9.56 -41.94
N ASP A 9 3.97 -9.97 -41.52
CA ASP A 9 3.31 -9.49 -40.31
C ASP A 9 4.36 -9.51 -39.19
N THR A 10 4.81 -8.34 -38.80
CA THR A 10 5.64 -8.19 -37.61
C THR A 10 4.77 -8.73 -36.48
N PRO A 11 5.20 -9.74 -35.70
CA PRO A 11 4.33 -10.33 -34.69
C PRO A 11 3.91 -9.19 -33.78
N GLU A 12 2.64 -8.78 -33.92
CA GLU A 12 2.00 -7.80 -33.08
C GLU A 12 2.33 -8.23 -31.67
N SER A 13 3.11 -7.40 -30.97
CA SER A 13 3.64 -7.73 -29.67
C SER A 13 2.43 -7.87 -28.75
N ARG A 14 1.90 -9.09 -28.63
CA ARG A 14 0.78 -9.39 -27.75
C ARG A 14 1.16 -8.78 -26.41
N PRO A 15 0.33 -7.87 -25.86
CA PRO A 15 0.57 -7.32 -24.54
C PRO A 15 0.90 -8.51 -23.65
N VAL A 16 2.08 -8.46 -23.02
CA VAL A 16 2.49 -9.45 -22.01
C VAL A 16 1.26 -9.69 -21.14
N PRO A 17 0.81 -10.95 -20.92
CA PRO A 17 -0.39 -11.23 -20.13
C PRO A 17 -0.24 -10.58 -18.76
N GLY A 18 -0.73 -9.35 -18.69
CA GLY A 18 -0.50 -8.40 -17.63
C GLY A 18 -1.76 -8.40 -16.80
N LEU A 19 -1.56 -8.33 -15.50
CA LEU A 19 -2.61 -8.12 -14.51
C LEU A 19 -3.72 -7.23 -15.09
N SER A 20 -4.96 -7.73 -15.15
CA SER A 20 -6.06 -6.98 -15.77
C SER A 20 -6.16 -5.60 -15.12
N HIS A 21 -6.29 -4.54 -15.94
CA HIS A 21 -6.48 -3.16 -15.45
C HIS A 21 -7.63 -3.06 -14.43
N ARG A 22 -8.65 -3.91 -14.58
CA ARG A 22 -9.76 -4.02 -13.62
C ARG A 22 -9.37 -4.69 -12.31
N PHE A 23 -8.48 -5.69 -12.36
CA PHE A 23 -7.97 -6.34 -11.16
C PHE A 23 -7.10 -5.36 -10.36
N THR A 24 -6.18 -4.64 -11.01
CA THR A 24 -5.42 -3.55 -10.37
C THR A 24 -6.36 -2.51 -9.75
N GLY A 25 -7.38 -2.09 -10.50
CA GLY A 25 -8.39 -1.14 -10.01
C GLY A 25 -9.14 -1.64 -8.77
N PHE A 26 -9.58 -2.89 -8.77
CA PHE A 26 -10.24 -3.51 -7.62
C PHE A 26 -9.32 -3.57 -6.40
N ILE A 27 -8.07 -4.00 -6.57
CA ILE A 27 -7.13 -4.10 -5.46
C ILE A 27 -6.79 -2.72 -4.88
N LEU A 28 -6.53 -1.72 -5.73
CA LEU A 28 -6.27 -0.36 -5.24
C LEU A 28 -7.48 0.23 -4.54
N LEU A 29 -8.71 -0.02 -5.04
CA LEU A 29 -9.92 0.41 -4.36
C LEU A 29 -10.04 -0.24 -2.98
N ALA A 30 -9.88 -1.57 -2.92
CA ALA A 30 -9.95 -2.32 -1.66
C ALA A 30 -8.86 -1.89 -0.67
N ALA A 31 -7.61 -1.79 -1.10
CA ALA A 31 -6.50 -1.34 -0.28
C ALA A 31 -6.70 0.11 0.21
N GLY A 32 -7.16 1.00 -0.67
CA GLY A 32 -7.53 2.37 -0.32
C GLY A 32 -8.61 2.41 0.76
N LEU A 33 -9.70 1.66 0.62
CA LEU A 33 -10.77 1.62 1.63
C LEU A 33 -10.30 0.99 2.95
N LEU A 34 -9.54 -0.12 2.88
CA LEU A 34 -8.99 -0.81 4.05
C LEU A 34 -7.96 0.02 4.82
N GLY A 35 -7.27 0.95 4.15
CA GLY A 35 -6.39 1.91 4.83
C GLY A 35 -7.13 3.17 5.31
N PHE A 36 -8.10 3.64 4.52
CA PHE A 36 -8.87 4.85 4.80
C PHE A 36 -9.73 4.71 6.06
N VAL A 37 -10.50 3.62 6.17
CA VAL A 37 -11.43 3.44 7.30
C VAL A 37 -10.70 3.42 8.65
N PRO A 38 -9.63 2.62 8.86
CA PRO A 38 -8.89 2.65 10.10
C PRO A 38 -8.20 4.00 10.36
N SER A 39 -7.69 4.67 9.32
CA SER A 39 -7.08 6.00 9.46
C SER A 39 -8.10 7.03 9.92
N PHE A 40 -9.32 6.99 9.37
CA PHE A 40 -10.40 7.87 9.77
C PHE A 40 -10.83 7.61 11.21
N VAL A 41 -11.03 6.34 11.58
CA VAL A 41 -11.40 5.97 12.96
C VAL A 41 -10.30 6.40 13.93
N LEU A 42 -9.04 6.09 13.65
CA LEU A 42 -7.91 6.51 14.51
C LEU A 42 -7.82 8.03 14.68
N ALA A 43 -8.13 8.82 13.63
CA ALA A 43 -8.17 10.28 13.73
C ALA A 43 -9.27 10.75 14.72
N VAL A 44 -10.46 10.17 14.62
CA VAL A 44 -11.59 10.47 15.52
C VAL A 44 -11.29 10.02 16.95
N GLU A 45 -10.75 8.81 17.12
CA GLU A 45 -10.43 8.28 18.45
C GLU A 45 -9.31 9.05 19.14
N LYS A 46 -8.34 9.57 18.37
CA LYS A 46 -7.29 10.44 18.89
C LYS A 46 -7.89 11.72 19.47
N TYR A 47 -8.90 12.29 18.82
CA TYR A 47 -9.63 13.46 19.33
C TYR A 47 -10.35 13.14 20.65
N TRP A 48 -11.02 12.00 20.75
CA TRP A 48 -11.67 11.59 22.00
C TRP A 48 -10.68 11.36 23.14
N LEU A 49 -9.52 10.77 22.84
CA LEU A 49 -8.45 10.56 23.80
C LEU A 49 -7.84 11.89 24.29
N LEU A 50 -7.78 12.91 23.43
CA LEU A 50 -7.33 14.26 23.78
C LEU A 50 -8.31 14.96 24.74
N ILE A 51 -9.63 14.71 24.60
CA ILE A 51 -10.66 15.28 25.47
C ILE A 51 -10.73 14.52 26.80
N ASN A 52 -10.69 13.20 26.74
CA ASN A 52 -10.82 12.32 27.89
C ASN A 52 -9.68 11.30 27.90
N PRO A 53 -8.67 11.46 28.78
CA PRO A 53 -7.53 10.54 28.86
C PRO A 53 -7.92 9.13 29.32
N PHE A 54 -9.13 8.93 29.84
CA PHE A 54 -9.67 7.61 30.22
C PHE A 54 -10.50 6.97 29.09
N TYR A 55 -10.59 7.59 27.91
CA TYR A 55 -11.23 6.99 26.74
C TYR A 55 -10.47 5.73 26.30
N SER A 56 -11.20 4.63 26.09
CA SER A 56 -10.64 3.39 25.56
C SER A 56 -10.96 3.27 24.07
N PRO A 57 -9.96 3.35 23.17
CA PRO A 57 -10.16 3.19 21.74
C PRO A 57 -10.70 1.80 21.38
N SER A 58 -11.52 1.71 20.33
CA SER A 58 -12.18 0.48 19.87
C SER A 58 -11.20 -0.60 19.39
N CYS A 59 -9.97 -0.21 19.06
CA CYS A 59 -8.89 -1.13 18.70
C CYS A 59 -8.04 -1.60 19.89
N THR A 60 -8.40 -1.22 21.13
CA THR A 60 -7.77 -1.69 22.37
C THR A 60 -8.49 -2.95 22.86
N LEU A 61 -7.82 -4.10 22.79
CA LEU A 61 -8.36 -5.43 23.12
C LEU A 61 -7.69 -6.06 24.35
N GLY A 62 -6.72 -5.37 24.96
CA GLY A 62 -5.97 -5.82 26.12
C GLY A 62 -4.72 -4.98 26.31
N GLU A 63 -3.77 -5.45 27.13
CA GLU A 63 -2.53 -4.74 27.40
C GLU A 63 -1.59 -4.74 26.19
N THR A 64 -1.42 -5.90 25.54
CA THR A 64 -0.54 -6.05 24.37
C THR A 64 -1.13 -5.49 23.08
N LEU A 65 -2.44 -5.68 22.88
CA LEU A 65 -3.19 -5.18 21.73
C LEU A 65 -3.85 -3.85 22.09
N SER A 66 -3.03 -2.82 22.32
CA SER A 66 -3.48 -1.49 22.74
C SER A 66 -3.07 -0.40 21.75
N CYS A 67 -4.03 0.45 21.41
CA CYS A 67 -3.80 1.60 20.55
C CYS A 67 -3.29 2.81 21.32
N VAL A 68 -3.54 2.87 22.63
CA VAL A 68 -3.25 4.05 23.46
C VAL A 68 -1.75 4.40 23.46
N PRO A 69 -0.81 3.47 23.75
CA PRO A 69 0.63 3.80 23.78
C PRO A 69 1.14 4.31 22.43
N VAL A 70 0.61 3.77 21.34
CA VAL A 70 0.95 4.20 19.98
C VAL A 70 0.41 5.60 19.73
N MET A 71 -0.87 5.85 20.06
CA MET A 71 -1.55 7.12 19.79
C MET A 71 -1.05 8.27 20.66
N THR A 72 -0.59 8.02 21.88
CA THR A 72 -0.03 9.05 22.77
C THR A 72 1.46 9.31 22.56
N SER A 73 2.12 8.51 21.72
CA SER A 73 3.54 8.66 21.40
C SER A 73 3.80 9.92 20.56
N TRP A 74 5.00 10.49 20.68
CA TRP A 74 5.41 11.62 19.82
C TRP A 74 5.53 11.19 18.35
N GLN A 75 5.81 9.91 18.10
CA GLN A 75 5.84 9.33 16.76
C GLN A 75 4.47 9.35 16.08
N ALA A 76 3.36 9.49 16.83
CA ALA A 76 2.02 9.65 16.26
C ALA A 76 1.78 11.02 15.62
N GLU A 77 2.69 11.99 15.83
CA GLU A 77 2.53 13.39 15.42
C GLU A 77 3.82 13.96 14.80
N VAL A 78 4.55 13.18 13.98
CA VAL A 78 5.87 13.54 13.44
C VAL A 78 5.87 14.89 12.71
N PHE A 79 4.79 15.20 12.00
CA PHE A 79 4.65 16.43 11.21
C PHE A 79 3.94 17.55 11.97
N GLY A 80 3.80 17.43 13.29
CA GLY A 80 3.10 18.41 14.14
C GLY A 80 1.58 18.24 14.16
N PHE A 81 1.06 17.17 13.56
CA PHE A 81 -0.35 16.78 13.59
C PHE A 81 -0.48 15.26 13.57
N PRO A 82 -1.64 14.70 14.00
CA PRO A 82 -1.84 13.26 14.02
C PRO A 82 -1.64 12.61 12.64
N ASN A 83 -0.72 11.65 12.58
CA ASN A 83 -0.41 10.87 11.38
C ASN A 83 -1.65 10.25 10.69
N PRO A 84 -2.74 9.84 11.39
CA PRO A 84 -3.93 9.33 10.73
C PRO A 84 -4.51 10.27 9.65
N TYR A 85 -4.30 11.58 9.74
CA TYR A 85 -4.72 12.53 8.69
C TYR A 85 -3.95 12.33 7.37
N LEU A 86 -2.67 11.98 7.42
CA LEU A 86 -1.91 11.58 6.23
C LEU A 86 -2.48 10.30 5.61
N GLY A 87 -2.87 9.35 6.46
CA GLY A 87 -3.54 8.13 6.04
C GLY A 87 -4.84 8.40 5.30
N ILE A 88 -5.72 9.23 5.87
CA ILE A 88 -6.99 9.65 5.24
C ILE A 88 -6.73 10.22 3.84
N ALA A 89 -5.81 11.18 3.71
CA ALA A 89 -5.51 11.82 2.43
C ALA A 89 -4.91 10.82 1.41
N GLY A 90 -3.87 10.07 1.81
CA GLY A 90 -3.18 9.14 0.93
C GLY A 90 -4.07 7.98 0.47
N PHE A 91 -4.81 7.37 1.38
CA PHE A 91 -5.70 6.26 1.05
C PHE A 91 -6.95 6.70 0.28
N ALA A 92 -7.44 7.92 0.48
CA ALA A 92 -8.49 8.47 -0.37
C ALA A 92 -8.03 8.60 -1.83
N VAL A 93 -6.79 9.06 -2.07
CA VAL A 93 -6.21 9.11 -3.42
C VAL A 93 -6.08 7.71 -4.01
N ILE A 94 -5.60 6.73 -3.24
CA ILE A 94 -5.50 5.33 -3.70
C ILE A 94 -6.88 4.74 -4.03
N ALA A 95 -7.89 4.94 -3.17
CA ALA A 95 -9.24 4.48 -3.41
C ALA A 95 -9.85 5.13 -4.66
N ALA A 96 -9.70 6.45 -4.80
CA ALA A 96 -10.15 7.19 -5.98
C ALA A 96 -9.44 6.71 -7.25
N THR A 97 -8.14 6.40 -7.17
CA THR A 97 -7.38 5.79 -8.26
C THR A 97 -8.01 4.46 -8.68
N GLY A 98 -8.23 3.56 -7.72
CA GLY A 98 -8.85 2.26 -7.97
C GLY A 98 -10.23 2.38 -8.61
N ALA A 99 -11.08 3.25 -8.08
CA ALA A 99 -12.41 3.53 -8.63
C ALA A 99 -12.33 4.06 -10.07
N ALA A 100 -11.42 4.98 -10.36
CA ALA A 100 -11.22 5.52 -11.71
C ALA A 100 -10.77 4.43 -12.69
N LEU A 101 -9.87 3.51 -12.29
CA LEU A 101 -9.45 2.38 -13.12
C LEU A 101 -10.59 1.40 -13.42
N LEU A 102 -11.48 1.17 -12.45
CA LEU A 102 -12.71 0.38 -12.65
C LEU A 102 -13.67 1.07 -13.62
N GLY A 103 -13.76 2.41 -13.55
CA GLY A 103 -14.45 3.27 -14.51
C GLY A 103 -13.78 3.36 -15.88
N ARG A 104 -12.69 2.61 -16.12
CA ARG A 104 -11.91 2.60 -17.37
C ARG A 104 -11.23 3.93 -17.68
N ALA A 105 -11.00 4.77 -16.67
CA ALA A 105 -10.23 5.99 -16.82
C ALA A 105 -8.78 5.66 -17.22
N GLN A 106 -8.22 6.49 -18.09
CA GLN A 106 -6.81 6.42 -18.45
C GLN A 106 -6.07 7.61 -17.84
N MET A 107 -5.16 7.32 -16.92
CA MET A 107 -4.32 8.34 -16.30
C MET A 107 -3.02 8.56 -17.08
N SER A 108 -2.55 9.79 -17.05
CA SER A 108 -1.28 10.21 -17.64
C SER A 108 -0.07 9.59 -16.92
N HIS A 109 1.09 9.59 -17.59
CA HIS A 109 2.34 9.07 -17.00
C HIS A 109 2.80 9.87 -15.78
N TRP A 110 2.58 11.18 -15.75
CA TRP A 110 2.96 12.03 -14.61
C TRP A 110 2.17 11.68 -13.35
N TYR A 111 0.90 11.30 -13.51
CA TYR A 111 0.04 10.89 -12.40
C TYR A 111 0.58 9.61 -11.75
N TRP A 112 0.94 8.62 -12.57
CA TRP A 112 1.55 7.38 -12.09
C TRP A 112 2.90 7.60 -11.42
N ALA A 113 3.74 8.50 -11.96
CA ALA A 113 5.00 8.87 -11.32
C ALA A 113 4.77 9.52 -9.95
N GLY A 114 3.84 10.47 -9.85
CA GLY A 114 3.47 11.10 -8.58
C GLY A 114 2.90 10.10 -7.57
N LEU A 115 2.03 9.20 -8.03
CA LEU A 115 1.44 8.14 -7.20
C LEU A 115 2.50 7.18 -6.68
N GLN A 116 3.45 6.77 -7.53
CA GLN A 116 4.57 5.92 -7.14
C GLN A 116 5.44 6.59 -6.08
N ILE A 117 5.78 7.88 -6.27
CA ILE A 117 6.57 8.64 -5.29
C ILE A 117 5.81 8.71 -3.96
N GLY A 118 4.53 9.08 -3.98
CA GLY A 118 3.71 9.21 -2.78
C GLY A 118 3.57 7.91 -2.01
N VAL A 119 3.27 6.80 -2.69
CA VAL A 119 3.11 5.49 -2.03
C VAL A 119 4.44 4.92 -1.54
N THR A 120 5.55 5.23 -2.21
CA THR A 120 6.89 4.85 -1.75
C THR A 120 7.23 5.59 -0.46
N PHE A 121 7.03 6.91 -0.42
CA PHE A 121 7.23 7.71 0.78
C PHE A 121 6.33 7.24 1.93
N GLY A 122 5.04 7.01 1.65
CA GLY A 122 4.09 6.46 2.62
C GLY A 122 4.53 5.10 3.17
N THR A 123 5.05 4.21 2.33
CA THR A 123 5.53 2.89 2.77
C THR A 123 6.76 2.99 3.65
N LEU A 124 7.72 3.87 3.31
CA LEU A 124 8.89 4.09 4.15
C LEU A 124 8.50 4.67 5.52
N PHE A 125 7.58 5.64 5.53
CA PHE A 125 7.08 6.24 6.76
C PHE A 125 6.33 5.22 7.63
N VAL A 126 5.44 4.43 7.04
CA VAL A 126 4.70 3.37 7.73
C VAL A 126 5.65 2.26 8.21
N GLY A 127 6.66 1.89 7.43
CA GLY A 127 7.68 0.92 7.84
C GLY A 127 8.49 1.41 9.04
N TRP A 128 8.84 2.69 9.09
CA TRP A 128 9.46 3.30 10.27
C TRP A 128 8.53 3.28 11.48
N LEU A 129 7.25 3.65 11.32
CA LEU A 129 6.26 3.57 12.41
C LEU A 129 6.04 2.15 12.91
N MET A 130 6.02 1.17 12.02
CA MET A 130 5.97 -0.26 12.36
C MET A 130 7.16 -0.65 13.23
N TYR A 131 8.37 -0.25 12.85
CA TYR A 131 9.57 -0.48 13.66
C TYR A 131 9.46 0.17 15.05
N GLN A 132 8.98 1.42 15.13
CA GLN A 132 8.77 2.09 16.42
C GLN A 132 7.75 1.35 17.28
N SER A 133 6.62 0.92 16.70
CA SER A 133 5.57 0.16 17.40
C SER A 133 6.10 -1.15 17.97
N LEU A 134 6.85 -1.92 17.17
CA LEU A 134 7.31 -3.26 17.53
C LEU A 134 8.50 -3.24 18.49
N PHE A 135 9.48 -2.35 18.29
CA PHE A 135 10.77 -2.43 19.00
C PHE A 135 11.02 -1.30 19.99
N ARG A 136 10.17 -0.28 20.05
CA ARG A 136 10.34 0.87 20.97
C ARG A 136 9.14 1.07 21.88
N ILE A 137 7.93 1.03 21.33
CA ILE A 137 6.68 1.22 22.09
C ILE A 137 6.21 -0.10 22.70
N GLN A 138 6.52 -1.23 22.05
CA GLN A 138 6.12 -2.57 22.48
C GLN A 138 4.61 -2.74 22.60
N ALA A 139 3.87 -2.17 21.65
CA ALA A 139 2.41 -2.26 21.57
C ALA A 139 1.95 -2.54 20.14
N LEU A 140 0.85 -3.27 20.01
CA LEU A 140 0.26 -3.66 18.74
C LEU A 140 -1.13 -3.05 18.59
N CYS A 141 -1.33 -2.29 17.51
CA CYS A 141 -2.62 -1.71 17.17
C CYS A 141 -3.23 -2.44 15.95
N PRO A 142 -4.38 -3.12 16.09
CA PRO A 142 -5.04 -3.80 14.98
C PRO A 142 -5.32 -2.88 13.78
N TYR A 143 -5.70 -1.63 14.03
CA TYR A 143 -5.95 -0.64 12.98
C TYR A 143 -4.66 -0.23 12.25
N CYS A 144 -3.54 -0.09 12.97
CA CYS A 144 -2.25 0.16 12.33
C CYS A 144 -1.81 -1.01 11.46
N MET A 145 -2.03 -2.26 11.88
CA MET A 145 -1.71 -3.44 11.05
C MET A 145 -2.48 -3.46 9.73
N LEU A 146 -3.77 -3.06 9.75
CA LEU A 146 -4.55 -2.89 8.53
C LEU A 146 -3.93 -1.82 7.61
N VAL A 147 -3.50 -0.70 8.19
CA VAL A 147 -2.78 0.37 7.46
C VAL A 147 -1.45 -0.16 6.88
N TRP A 148 -0.70 -0.99 7.60
CA TRP A 148 0.55 -1.60 7.10
C TRP A 148 0.29 -2.48 5.87
N ALA A 149 -0.73 -3.34 5.96
CA ALA A 149 -1.16 -4.21 4.87
C ALA A 149 -1.63 -3.40 3.65
N ALA A 150 -2.52 -2.43 3.87
CA ALA A 150 -3.05 -1.56 2.83
C ALA A 150 -1.96 -0.75 2.12
N THR A 151 -0.99 -0.22 2.87
CA THR A 151 0.13 0.55 2.32
C THR A 151 1.00 -0.30 1.41
N PHE A 152 1.36 -1.51 1.86
CA PHE A 152 2.19 -2.42 1.05
C PHE A 152 1.47 -2.92 -0.21
N LEU A 153 0.19 -3.28 -0.10
CA LEU A 153 -0.64 -3.63 -1.26
C LEU A 153 -0.67 -2.48 -2.27
N SER A 154 -0.88 -1.26 -1.79
CA SER A 154 -0.87 -0.06 -2.63
C SER A 154 0.47 0.12 -3.34
N LEU A 155 1.59 0.04 -2.61
CA LEU A 155 2.93 0.17 -3.20
C LEU A 155 3.15 -0.88 -4.28
N TRP A 156 2.87 -2.15 -3.97
CA TRP A 156 3.15 -3.25 -4.87
C TRP A 156 2.37 -3.12 -6.18
N TYR A 157 1.06 -2.91 -6.11
CA TYR A 157 0.25 -2.83 -7.32
C TYR A 157 0.44 -1.54 -8.12
N VAL A 158 0.73 -0.41 -7.47
CA VAL A 158 1.17 0.81 -8.18
C VAL A 158 2.51 0.57 -8.86
N THR A 159 3.43 -0.15 -8.23
CA THR A 159 4.75 -0.48 -8.82
C THR A 159 4.61 -1.41 -10.02
N VAL A 160 3.79 -2.46 -9.91
CA VAL A 160 3.53 -3.40 -11.01
C VAL A 160 2.89 -2.67 -12.21
N GLU A 161 1.89 -1.83 -11.97
CA GLU A 161 1.23 -1.05 -13.01
C GLU A 161 2.19 -0.06 -13.65
N SER A 162 2.98 0.66 -12.85
CA SER A 162 3.97 1.62 -13.34
C SER A 162 5.11 0.94 -14.12
N ALA A 163 5.59 -0.21 -13.65
CA ALA A 163 6.56 -1.04 -14.36
C ALA A 163 6.00 -1.52 -15.70
N SER A 164 4.73 -1.96 -15.76
CA SER A 164 4.11 -2.37 -17.04
C SER A 164 4.07 -1.22 -18.06
N ARG A 165 3.85 0.02 -17.59
CA ARG A 165 3.80 1.24 -18.42
C ARG A 165 5.19 1.70 -18.87
N TRP A 166 6.17 1.72 -17.96
CA TRP A 166 7.53 2.18 -18.26
C TRP A 166 8.41 1.13 -18.96
N SER A 167 8.13 -0.17 -18.76
CA SER A 167 8.90 -1.27 -19.37
C SER A 167 8.83 -1.30 -20.90
N ARG A 168 7.92 -0.54 -21.51
CA ARG A 168 7.80 -0.43 -22.98
C ARG A 168 9.09 0.08 -23.64
N ASN A 169 9.92 0.80 -22.87
CA ASN A 169 11.22 1.30 -23.31
C ASN A 169 12.41 0.48 -22.75
N TRP A 170 12.17 -0.58 -21.96
CA TRP A 170 13.23 -1.36 -21.30
C TRP A 170 13.65 -2.55 -22.18
N THR A 171 14.96 -2.69 -22.43
CA THR A 171 15.54 -3.84 -23.13
C THR A 171 16.34 -4.73 -22.16
N GLY A 172 16.45 -6.04 -22.48
CA GLY A 172 17.26 -6.99 -21.71
C GLY A 172 16.66 -7.41 -20.35
N TYR A 173 17.47 -7.32 -19.29
CA TYR A 173 17.16 -7.83 -17.94
C TYR A 173 15.93 -7.16 -17.30
N GLY A 174 15.74 -5.85 -17.52
CA GLY A 174 14.60 -5.11 -16.96
C GLY A 174 13.24 -5.63 -17.44
N ARG A 175 13.14 -6.04 -18.70
CA ARG A 175 11.91 -6.64 -19.24
C ARG A 175 11.64 -8.02 -18.66
N ARG A 176 12.68 -8.83 -18.42
CA ARG A 176 12.54 -10.14 -17.75
C ARG A 176 12.04 -9.99 -16.31
N LEU A 177 12.60 -9.04 -15.56
CA LEU A 177 12.16 -8.75 -14.20
C LEU A 177 10.70 -8.28 -14.15
N ALA A 178 10.29 -7.35 -15.03
CA ALA A 178 8.91 -6.91 -15.10
C ALA A 178 7.93 -8.06 -15.40
N HIS A 179 8.30 -8.96 -16.32
CA HIS A 179 7.47 -10.14 -16.63
C HIS A 179 7.36 -11.12 -15.45
N VAL A 180 8.45 -11.37 -14.72
CA VAL A 180 8.44 -12.23 -13.53
C VAL A 180 7.58 -11.60 -12.43
N MET A 181 7.75 -10.29 -12.19
CA MET A 181 7.02 -9.53 -11.19
C MET A 181 5.51 -9.55 -11.44
N ILE A 182 5.09 -9.38 -12.70
CA ILE A 182 3.68 -9.47 -13.10
C ILE A 182 3.12 -10.89 -12.92
N ARG A 183 3.89 -11.93 -13.29
CA ARG A 183 3.45 -13.34 -13.19
C ARG A 183 3.42 -13.87 -11.76
N ARG A 184 4.31 -13.41 -10.89
CA ARG A 184 4.50 -13.87 -9.51
C ARG A 184 4.13 -12.79 -8.49
N HIS A 185 3.19 -11.91 -8.85
CA HIS A 185 2.79 -10.78 -8.02
C HIS A 185 2.21 -11.21 -6.67
N ASP A 186 1.65 -12.42 -6.60
CA ASP A 186 1.13 -13.10 -5.41
C ASP A 186 2.24 -13.47 -4.42
N ILE A 187 3.41 -13.91 -4.90
CA ILE A 187 4.53 -14.34 -4.04
C ILE A 187 5.04 -13.18 -3.19
N ALA A 188 5.17 -11.98 -3.76
CA ALA A 188 5.65 -10.81 -3.01
C ALA A 188 4.68 -10.40 -1.89
N ILE A 189 3.38 -10.51 -2.15
CA ILE A 189 2.34 -10.22 -1.17
C ILE A 189 2.36 -11.26 -0.05
N LEU A 190 2.40 -12.55 -0.40
CA LEU A 190 2.50 -13.63 0.57
C LEU A 190 3.77 -13.51 1.42
N ALA A 191 4.92 -13.27 0.78
CA ALA A 191 6.19 -13.08 1.46
C ALA A 191 6.14 -11.90 2.45
N TRP A 192 5.50 -10.79 2.06
CA TRP A 192 5.32 -9.65 2.96
C TRP A 192 4.43 -9.97 4.15
N PHE A 193 3.26 -10.59 3.94
CA PHE A 193 2.38 -10.97 5.05
C PHE A 193 3.02 -11.99 5.99
N VAL A 194 3.79 -12.94 5.45
CA VAL A 194 4.57 -13.89 6.26
C VAL A 194 5.64 -13.14 7.04
N LEU A 195 6.39 -12.23 6.41
CA LEU A 195 7.43 -11.44 7.08
C LEU A 195 6.84 -10.59 8.22
N VAL A 196 5.79 -9.82 7.96
CA VAL A 196 5.14 -8.98 8.97
C VAL A 196 4.53 -9.85 10.07
N GLY A 197 3.89 -10.97 9.73
CA GLY A 197 3.36 -11.92 10.69
C GLY A 197 4.45 -12.49 11.60
N LEU A 198 5.59 -12.88 11.05
CA LEU A 198 6.74 -13.35 11.82
C LEU A 198 7.30 -12.24 12.72
N LEU A 199 7.46 -11.01 12.21
CA LEU A 199 7.93 -9.87 13.00
C LEU A 199 6.99 -9.55 14.16
N VAL A 200 5.67 -9.58 13.92
CA VAL A 200 4.65 -9.38 14.96
C VAL A 200 4.71 -10.49 16.01
N ASN A 201 4.84 -11.76 15.59
CA ASN A 201 4.98 -12.87 16.54
C ASN A 201 6.25 -12.73 17.38
N ILE A 202 7.39 -12.47 16.75
CA ILE A 202 8.68 -12.28 17.44
C ILE A 202 8.59 -11.10 18.42
N ALA A 203 8.02 -9.97 18.00
CA ALA A 203 7.85 -8.82 18.88
C ALA A 203 6.91 -9.14 20.05
N ALA A 204 5.78 -9.82 19.78
CA ALA A 204 4.82 -10.22 20.81
C ALA A 204 5.44 -11.14 21.89
N PHE A 205 6.34 -12.07 21.49
CA PHE A 205 7.10 -12.88 22.44
C PHE A 205 8.09 -12.07 23.29
N ASN A 206 8.54 -10.91 22.83
CA ASN A 206 9.47 -10.04 23.57
C ASN A 206 8.78 -8.97 24.42
N PHE A 207 7.44 -8.95 24.45
CA PHE A 207 6.68 -8.04 25.32
C PHE A 207 6.47 -8.59 26.72
N SER A 208 6.79 -9.88 26.94
CA SER A 208 6.73 -10.56 28.24
C SER A 208 7.92 -10.27 29.13
#